data_AF-A0A2D8XAS5-F1
#
_entry.id   AF-A0A2D8XAS5-F1
#
_cell.length_a   1.000
_cell.length_b   1.000
_cell.length_c   1.000
_cell.angle_alpha   90.00
_cell.angle_beta   90.00
_cell.angle_gamma   90.00
#
_symmetry.space_group_name_H-M   'P 1'
#
loop_
_entity.id
_entity.type
_entity.pdbx_description
1 polymer ?
#
loop_
_entity_poly.entity_id
_entity_poly.type
_entity_poly.pdbx_seq_one_letter_code
_entity_poly.pdbx_strand_id
1 'polypeptide(L)'
;MATELTITGTATATLVGNWELRAGSADTTEWLDGAADVSYPGGGPGTFNASNSDGANGYDPAPKLALFNVTGGADGETIILGGATAILSVTATPAEATPVLTGCIFSGTTATLQYASGTANVTTVMIIYN
;
A
#
# COMPACT_ATOMS: atom_id res chain seq x y z
N MET A 1 -6.68 6.26 6.46
CA MET A 1 -5.55 6.40 5.52
C MET A 1 -4.56 7.38 6.13
N ALA A 2 -3.28 7.42 5.72
CA ALA A 2 -2.36 8.44 6.22
C ALA A 2 -2.98 9.82 5.97
N THR A 3 -3.27 10.53 7.06
CA THR A 3 -4.00 11.80 7.02
C THR A 3 -3.06 12.99 6.81
N GLU A 4 -1.77 12.78 7.06
CA GLU A 4 -0.75 13.80 7.03
C GLU A 4 0.59 13.19 6.59
N LEU A 5 1.30 13.89 5.72
CA LEU A 5 2.66 13.57 5.32
C LEU A 5 3.54 14.72 5.78
N THR A 6 4.51 14.45 6.64
CA THR A 6 5.51 15.45 7.01
C THR A 6 6.85 15.02 6.44
N ILE A 7 7.46 15.88 5.63
CA ILE A 7 8.88 15.77 5.31
C ILE A 7 9.65 16.70 6.21
N THR A 8 10.76 16.22 6.76
CA THR A 8 11.74 17.09 7.42
C THR A 8 13.07 17.03 6.68
N GLY A 9 13.64 18.22 6.46
CA GLY A 9 14.84 18.43 5.66
C GLY A 9 14.59 19.46 4.55
N THR A 10 15.31 19.33 3.44
CA THR A 10 15.27 20.27 2.30
C THR A 10 14.52 19.71 1.10
N ALA A 11 14.12 18.44 1.14
CA ALA A 11 13.36 17.80 0.07
C ALA A 11 11.89 18.25 0.07
N THR A 12 11.24 18.06 -1.08
CA THR A 12 9.78 18.16 -1.22
C THR A 12 9.21 16.79 -1.56
N ALA A 13 8.13 16.36 -0.91
CA ALA A 13 7.36 15.19 -1.36
C ALA A 13 6.03 15.57 -1.97
N THR A 14 5.71 14.84 -3.03
CA THR A 14 4.39 14.85 -3.66
C THR A 14 3.77 13.47 -3.52
N LEU A 15 2.57 13.40 -2.96
CA LEU A 15 1.79 12.16 -2.92
C LEU A 15 1.33 11.81 -4.35
N VAL A 16 1.68 10.62 -4.80
CA VAL A 16 1.29 10.06 -6.11
C VAL A 16 0.03 9.21 -5.97
N GLY A 17 -0.10 8.46 -4.87
CA GLY A 17 -1.29 7.67 -4.60
C GLY A 17 -1.28 7.04 -3.21
N ASN A 18 -2.48 6.68 -2.75
CA ASN A 18 -2.68 5.93 -1.52
C ASN A 18 -3.73 4.83 -1.74
N TRP A 19 -3.53 3.69 -1.10
CA TRP A 19 -4.40 2.53 -1.23
C TRP A 19 -4.50 1.80 0.10
N GLU A 20 -5.61 1.10 0.29
CA GLU A 20 -5.75 0.09 1.33
C GLU A 20 -5.44 -1.28 0.71
N LEU A 21 -4.53 -2.04 1.32
CA LEU A 21 -4.12 -3.35 0.85
C LEU A 21 -5.01 -4.41 1.50
N ARG A 22 -5.99 -4.91 0.73
CA ARG A 22 -6.85 -6.00 1.14
C ARG A 22 -6.47 -7.25 0.35
N ALA A 23 -6.32 -8.38 1.04
CA ALA A 23 -6.24 -9.66 0.36
C ALA A 23 -7.54 -9.88 -0.43
N GLY A 24 -7.43 -10.14 -1.73
CA GLY A 24 -8.58 -10.58 -2.51
C GLY A 24 -9.09 -11.91 -1.92
N SER A 25 -10.34 -11.90 -1.47
CA SER A 25 -11.11 -13.05 -0.95
C SER A 25 -10.39 -13.92 0.10
N ALA A 26 -10.39 -13.49 1.36
CA ALA A 26 -10.08 -14.40 2.47
C ALA A 26 -11.24 -15.36 2.82
N ASP A 27 -12.44 -15.20 2.23
CA ASP A 27 -13.64 -15.96 2.63
C ASP A 27 -14.58 -16.35 1.47
N THR A 28 -14.11 -16.48 0.23
CA THR A 28 -14.95 -17.13 -0.80
C THR A 28 -14.76 -18.64 -0.69
N THR A 29 -15.41 -19.25 0.32
CA THR A 29 -15.78 -20.64 0.12
C THR A 29 -16.87 -20.64 -0.96
N GLU A 30 -16.46 -20.75 -2.22
CA GLU A 30 -17.37 -21.09 -3.33
C GLU A 30 -17.86 -22.52 -3.07
N TRP A 31 -18.89 -22.64 -2.22
CA TRP A 31 -19.68 -23.85 -2.19
C TRP A 31 -20.48 -23.85 -3.49
N LEU A 32 -20.11 -24.74 -4.41
CA LEU A 32 -21.06 -25.25 -5.37
C LEU A 32 -22.24 -25.80 -4.55
N ASP A 33 -23.32 -25.04 -4.45
CA ASP A 33 -24.58 -25.55 -3.93
C ASP A 33 -25.06 -26.63 -4.90
N GLY A 34 -24.66 -27.86 -4.59
CA GLY A 34 -25.25 -29.05 -5.15
C GLY A 34 -26.49 -29.43 -4.35
N ALA A 35 -27.58 -28.68 -4.44
CA ALA A 35 -28.93 -29.16 -4.11
C ALA A 35 -30.05 -28.17 -4.50
N ALA A 36 -30.39 -28.08 -5.79
CA ALA A 36 -31.73 -27.60 -6.17
C ALA A 36 -32.25 -28.14 -7.52
N ASP A 37 -31.99 -29.40 -7.87
CA ASP A 37 -32.90 -30.16 -8.74
C ASP A 37 -32.64 -31.67 -8.62
N VAL A 38 -33.59 -32.42 -8.08
CA VAL A 38 -33.50 -33.88 -7.92
C VAL A 38 -34.10 -34.64 -9.11
N SER A 39 -34.31 -33.97 -10.25
CA SER A 39 -34.87 -34.56 -11.47
C SER A 39 -33.77 -34.88 -12.50
N TYR A 40 -33.38 -36.15 -12.59
CA TYR A 40 -32.56 -36.65 -13.70
C TYR A 40 -33.38 -36.68 -15.01
N PRO A 41 -32.83 -36.31 -16.20
CA PRO A 41 -31.43 -36.02 -16.52
C PRO A 41 -31.16 -34.56 -16.91
N GLY A 42 -31.63 -33.55 -16.17
CA GLY A 42 -31.32 -32.17 -16.57
C GLY A 42 -31.97 -31.05 -15.79
N GLY A 43 -31.77 -31.01 -14.48
CA GLY A 43 -31.85 -29.76 -13.75
C GLY A 43 -30.53 -29.00 -13.89
N GLY A 44 -30.48 -28.06 -14.84
CA GLY A 44 -29.33 -27.16 -14.98
C GLY A 44 -29.07 -26.38 -13.69
N PRO A 45 -27.85 -25.84 -13.48
CA PRO A 45 -27.56 -25.07 -12.28
C PRO A 45 -28.60 -23.95 -12.13
N GLY A 46 -29.27 -23.92 -10.97
CA GLY A 46 -30.18 -22.84 -10.59
C GLY A 46 -29.48 -21.49 -10.74
N THR A 47 -30.27 -20.43 -10.91
CA THR A 47 -29.80 -19.08 -11.21
C THR A 47 -28.62 -18.69 -10.32
N PHE A 48 -27.45 -18.48 -10.94
CA PHE A 48 -26.23 -18.09 -10.25
C PHE A 48 -26.45 -16.72 -9.58
N ASN A 49 -26.59 -16.71 -8.26
CA ASN A 49 -26.53 -15.48 -7.49
C ASN A 49 -25.19 -15.45 -6.78
N ALA A 50 -24.47 -14.33 -6.93
CA ALA A 50 -23.32 -14.06 -6.11
C ALA A 50 -23.81 -13.94 -4.66
N SER A 51 -23.45 -14.90 -3.80
CA SER A 51 -23.68 -14.83 -2.36
C SER A 51 -22.53 -14.06 -1.70
N ASN A 52 -22.29 -12.84 -2.17
CA ASN A 52 -21.50 -11.87 -1.43
C ASN A 52 -22.47 -10.90 -0.76
N SER A 53 -22.91 -11.23 0.46
CA SER A 53 -23.28 -10.16 1.38
C SER A 53 -21.96 -9.55 1.84
N ASP A 54 -21.62 -8.35 1.38
CA ASP A 54 -20.52 -7.56 1.93
C ASP A 54 -20.89 -7.04 3.34
N GLY A 55 -21.28 -7.95 4.23
CA GLY A 55 -21.77 -7.66 5.58
C GLY A 55 -20.67 -7.25 6.56
N ALA A 56 -19.67 -6.48 6.14
CA ALA A 56 -18.51 -6.17 6.97
C ALA A 56 -18.25 -4.67 7.11
N ASN A 57 -19.20 -3.99 7.76
CA ASN A 57 -18.96 -2.75 8.51
C ASN A 57 -18.15 -3.04 9.81
N GLY A 58 -16.98 -3.68 9.70
CA GLY A 58 -16.23 -4.10 10.90
C GLY A 58 -14.90 -4.83 10.67
N TYR A 59 -14.23 -4.63 9.54
CA TYR A 59 -12.91 -5.24 9.31
C TYR A 59 -11.83 -4.68 10.25
N ASP A 60 -10.93 -5.57 10.70
CA ASP A 60 -9.66 -5.24 11.37
C ASP A 60 -8.83 -4.28 10.48
N PRO A 61 -8.02 -3.35 11.03
CA PRO A 61 -7.26 -2.38 10.23
C PRO A 61 -6.33 -3.09 9.24
N ALA A 62 -6.64 -2.98 7.94
CA ALA A 62 -5.80 -3.53 6.89
C ALA A 62 -4.54 -2.65 6.67
N PRO A 63 -3.40 -3.24 6.31
CA PRO A 63 -2.24 -2.46 5.87
C PRO A 63 -2.60 -1.53 4.72
N LYS A 64 -1.95 -0.37 4.67
CA LYS A 64 -2.12 0.66 3.66
C LYS A 64 -0.81 0.84 2.91
N LEU A 65 -0.91 1.34 1.69
CA LEU A 65 0.22 1.70 0.85
C LEU A 65 0.13 3.17 0.49
N ALA A 66 1.26 3.86 0.53
CA ALA A 66 1.39 5.21 -0.01
C ALA A 66 2.59 5.28 -0.94
N LEU A 67 2.42 6.00 -2.04
CA LEU A 67 3.44 6.22 -3.05
C LEU A 67 3.72 7.72 -3.15
N PHE A 68 4.99 8.09 -3.06
CA PHE A 68 5.46 9.46 -3.08
C PHE A 68 6.55 9.64 -4.12
N ASN A 69 6.63 10.83 -4.70
CA ASN A 69 7.85 11.30 -5.34
C ASN A 69 8.50 12.32 -4.41
N VAL A 70 9.74 12.07 -4.03
CA VAL A 70 10.59 12.98 -3.27
C VAL A 70 11.54 13.66 -4.24
N THR A 71 11.60 14.98 -4.22
CA THR A 71 12.41 15.80 -5.11
C THR A 71 13.34 16.71 -4.32
N GLY A 72 14.61 16.78 -4.74
CA GLY A 72 15.66 17.51 -4.05
C GLY A 72 16.14 16.75 -2.81
N GLY A 73 16.60 17.49 -1.80
CA GLY A 73 17.06 16.92 -0.54
C GLY A 73 18.57 16.69 -0.45
N ALA A 74 19.08 16.71 0.79
CA ALA A 74 20.43 16.28 1.13
C ALA A 74 20.41 14.84 1.68
N ASP A 75 21.54 14.33 2.19
CA ASP A 75 21.53 13.05 2.89
C ASP A 75 20.72 13.14 4.21
N GLY A 76 19.99 12.08 4.55
CA GLY A 76 19.24 11.99 5.81
C GLY A 76 17.84 12.63 5.80
N GLU A 77 17.24 12.85 4.64
CA GLU A 77 15.86 13.36 4.52
C GLU A 77 14.88 12.36 5.14
N THR A 78 13.89 12.86 5.87
CA THR A 78 12.92 11.99 6.55
C THR A 78 11.50 12.22 6.08
N ILE A 79 10.78 11.11 5.95
CA ILE A 79 9.35 11.04 5.67
C ILE A 79 8.66 10.50 6.91
N ILE A 80 7.68 11.23 7.41
CA ILE A 80 6.88 10.85 8.57
C ILE A 80 5.43 10.69 8.12
N LEU A 81 4.86 9.51 8.38
CA LEU A 81 3.47 9.19 8.06
C LEU A 81 2.56 9.46 9.25
N GLY A 82 1.74 10.51 9.16
CA GLY A 82 0.71 10.83 10.13
C GLY A 82 -0.49 9.89 10.01
N GLY A 83 -0.97 9.40 11.16
CA GLY A 83 -2.07 8.44 11.25
C GLY A 83 -1.68 6.99 10.95
N ALA A 84 -0.38 6.71 10.78
CA ALA A 84 0.16 5.36 10.80
C ALA A 84 0.58 4.97 12.23
N THR A 85 0.45 3.69 12.59
CA THR A 85 1.01 3.19 13.88
C THR A 85 2.46 2.73 13.70
N ALA A 86 2.78 2.18 12.54
CA ALA A 86 4.11 1.72 12.15
C ALA A 86 4.24 1.61 10.63
N ILE A 87 5.47 1.81 10.15
CA ILE A 87 5.91 1.43 8.81
C ILE A 87 6.28 -0.06 8.85
N LEU A 88 5.70 -0.81 7.92
CA LEU A 88 5.93 -2.24 7.73
C LEU A 88 7.03 -2.49 6.70
N SER A 89 7.11 -1.65 5.67
CA SER A 89 8.12 -1.72 4.63
C SER A 89 8.28 -0.40 3.90
N VAL A 90 9.49 -0.12 3.44
CA VAL A 90 9.81 0.99 2.54
C VAL A 90 10.58 0.45 1.35
N THR A 91 10.17 0.85 0.15
CA THR A 91 10.94 0.69 -1.08
C THR A 91 11.18 2.07 -1.66
N ALA A 92 12.44 2.43 -1.84
CA ALA A 92 12.84 3.70 -2.44
C ALA A 92 13.66 3.41 -3.69
N THR A 93 13.33 4.08 -4.79
CA THR A 93 13.96 3.88 -6.09
C THR A 93 14.30 5.23 -6.72
N PRO A 94 15.57 5.46 -7.12
CA PRO A 94 15.93 6.67 -7.83
C PRO A 94 15.22 6.68 -9.19
N ALA A 95 14.62 7.81 -9.55
CA ALA A 95 13.92 8.03 -10.82
C ALA A 95 14.80 8.75 -11.85
N GLU A 96 16.12 8.85 -11.59
CA GLU A 96 17.09 9.62 -12.37
C GLU A 96 18.07 8.72 -13.13
N ALA A 97 18.70 9.27 -14.18
CA ALA A 97 19.68 8.55 -15.00
C ALA A 97 20.97 8.19 -14.26
N THR A 98 21.34 8.94 -13.21
CA THR A 98 22.47 8.63 -12.32
C THR A 98 21.94 8.35 -10.92
N PRO A 99 22.00 7.10 -10.43
CA PRO A 99 21.50 6.75 -9.10
C PRO A 99 22.27 7.47 -8.00
N VAL A 100 21.51 8.10 -7.12
CA VAL A 100 21.99 9.00 -6.06
C VAL A 100 21.47 8.58 -4.70
N LEU A 101 20.40 7.79 -4.68
CA LEU A 101 19.93 7.09 -3.49
C LEU A 101 20.89 5.94 -3.16
N THR A 102 21.43 5.93 -1.95
CA THR A 102 22.32 4.88 -1.44
C THR A 102 21.59 3.88 -0.55
N GLY A 103 20.44 4.27 0.01
CA GLY A 103 19.61 3.39 0.82
C GLY A 103 18.38 4.07 1.39
N CYS A 104 17.56 3.29 2.08
CA CYS A 104 16.57 3.81 3.00
C CYS A 104 16.53 2.94 4.26
N ILE A 105 16.31 3.59 5.40
CA ILE A 105 16.04 2.91 6.67
C ILE A 105 14.70 3.39 7.19
N PHE A 106 14.03 2.58 8.02
CA PHE A 106 12.80 3.01 8.66
C PHE A 106 12.71 2.50 10.10
N SER A 107 12.05 3.28 10.94
CA SER A 107 11.76 2.95 12.33
C SER A 107 10.49 3.65 12.78
N GLY A 108 9.58 2.90 13.42
CA GLY A 108 8.28 3.43 13.82
C GLY A 108 7.52 3.98 12.61
N THR A 109 7.18 5.27 12.64
CA THR A 109 6.44 5.97 11.58
C THR A 109 7.33 6.79 10.66
N THR A 110 8.66 6.65 10.76
CA THR A 110 9.65 7.46 10.04
C THR A 110 10.46 6.60 9.08
N ALA A 111 10.54 7.04 7.83
CA ALA A 111 11.49 6.55 6.85
C ALA A 111 12.57 7.62 6.61
N THR A 112 13.84 7.22 6.59
CA THR A 112 14.98 8.09 6.29
C THR A 112 15.59 7.66 4.96
N LEU A 113 15.66 8.57 4.02
CA LEU A 113 16.31 8.38 2.73
C LEU A 113 17.78 8.76 2.85
N GLN A 114 18.64 7.93 2.29
CA GLN A 114 20.09 8.13 2.29
C GLN A 114 20.54 8.44 0.88
N TYR A 115 21.25 9.55 0.72
CA TYR A 115 21.69 10.06 -0.58
C TYR A 115 23.20 10.24 -0.60
N ALA A 116 23.80 10.03 -1.77
CA ALA A 116 25.16 10.47 -2.03
C ALA A 116 25.20 12.01 -1.96
N SER A 117 26.13 12.55 -1.17
CA SER A 117 26.20 13.98 -0.85
C SER A 117 26.24 14.87 -2.11
N GLY A 118 25.47 15.97 -2.08
CA GLY A 118 25.63 17.07 -3.05
C GLY A 118 24.76 17.00 -4.31
N THR A 119 23.75 16.13 -4.35
CA THR A 119 22.93 15.92 -5.56
C THR A 119 21.45 16.11 -5.27
N ALA A 120 20.76 16.89 -6.11
CA ALA A 120 19.30 17.03 -6.08
C ALA A 120 18.68 15.84 -6.83
N ASN A 121 17.76 15.12 -6.18
CA ASN A 121 17.38 13.78 -6.63
C ASN A 121 15.86 13.68 -6.76
N VAL A 122 15.38 12.93 -7.75
CA VAL A 122 14.01 12.43 -7.72
C VAL A 122 14.03 10.97 -7.28
N THR A 123 13.28 10.66 -6.24
CA THR A 123 13.14 9.31 -5.68
C THR A 123 11.68 8.97 -5.54
N THR A 124 11.28 7.86 -6.16
CA THR A 124 9.97 7.27 -5.91
C THR A 124 10.06 6.42 -4.64
N VAL A 125 9.20 6.72 -3.66
CA VAL A 125 9.16 6.04 -2.37
C VAL A 125 7.80 5.42 -2.18
N MET A 126 7.77 4.09 -2.04
CA MET A 126 6.61 3.30 -1.69
C MET A 126 6.72 2.88 -0.23
N ILE A 127 5.69 3.16 0.56
CA ILE A 127 5.65 2.80 1.99
C ILE A 127 4.40 1.97 2.25
N ILE A 128 4.59 0.82 2.89
CA ILE A 128 3.51 0.00 3.46
C ILE A 128 3.45 0.28 4.97
N TYR A 129 2.28 0.61 5.49
CA TYR A 129 2.06 1.02 6.88
C TYR A 129 0.72 0.48 7.42
N ASN A 130 0.49 0.54 8.73
CA ASN A 130 -0.81 0.21 9.35
C ASN A 130 -1.54 1.46 9.85
#